data_AF-A0A2N0NK28-F1
#
_entry.id   AF-A0A2N0NK28-F1
#
_cell.length_a   1.000
_cell.length_b   1.000
_cell.length_c   1.000
_cell.angle_alpha   90.00
_cell.angle_beta   90.00
_cell.angle_gamma   90.00
#
_symmetry.space_group_name_H-M   'P 1'
#
loop_
_entity.id
_entity.type
_entity.pdbx_description
1 polymer ?
#
loop_
_entity_poly.entity_id
_entity_poly.type
_entity_poly.pdbx_seq_one_letter_code
_entity_poly.pdbx_strand_id
1 'polypeptide(L)'
;MHIASTKLRKQIYSILNNCGFSDIHGKSKTTYEHPFITFYKEKLCKTMNELRTIKDQEKITVENLAATIIREVIKIFWFRLKIHESVVQYVWIPYNAKVNETFMKGENIDDNDNENLYVDLCYFPLIGRDLTSDNHEVYVPAKVFVRK
;
A
#
# COMPACT_ATOMS: atom_id res chain seq x y z
N MET A 1 -4.12 32.07 7.44
CA MET A 1 -3.57 31.62 6.13
C MET A 1 -3.43 30.09 5.98
N HIS A 2 -3.49 29.29 7.06
CA HIS A 2 -3.33 27.83 7.01
C HIS A 2 -4.46 27.06 6.29
N ILE A 3 -5.73 27.47 6.46
CA ILE A 3 -6.92 26.74 5.97
C ILE A 3 -6.96 26.68 4.44
N ALA A 4 -6.62 27.78 3.75
CA ALA A 4 -6.58 27.83 2.29
C ALA A 4 -5.52 26.85 1.72
N SER A 5 -4.36 26.73 2.38
CA SER A 5 -3.30 25.80 1.96
C SER A 5 -3.70 24.33 2.14
N THR A 6 -4.38 23.99 3.25
CA THR A 6 -4.88 22.64 3.50
C THR A 6 -5.95 22.24 2.49
N LYS A 7 -6.90 23.14 2.18
CA LYS A 7 -7.94 22.87 1.19
C LYS A 7 -7.36 22.64 -0.21
N LEU A 8 -6.42 23.48 -0.63
CA LEU A 8 -5.73 23.32 -1.92
C LEU A 8 -4.96 22.00 -1.99
N ARG A 9 -4.20 21.65 -0.94
CA ARG A 9 -3.52 20.36 -0.82
C ARG A 9 -4.48 19.18 -1.02
N LYS A 10 -5.60 19.18 -0.30
CA LYS A 10 -6.62 18.12 -0.41
C LYS A 10 -7.16 18.00 -1.84
N GLN A 11 -7.42 19.13 -2.51
CA GLN A 11 -7.88 19.14 -3.90
C GLN A 11 -6.83 18.58 -4.86
N ILE A 12 -5.58 19.01 -4.75
CA ILE A 12 -4.48 18.51 -5.59
C ILE A 12 -4.34 17.00 -5.45
N TYR A 13 -4.24 16.48 -4.21
CA TYR A 13 -4.07 15.05 -3.99
C TYR A 13 -5.31 14.22 -4.35
N SER A 14 -6.53 14.78 -4.26
CA SER A 14 -7.74 14.13 -4.75
C SER A 14 -7.74 13.96 -6.27
N ILE A 15 -7.30 15.00 -7.00
CA ILE A 15 -7.14 14.93 -8.46
C ILE A 15 -6.06 13.90 -8.81
N LEU A 16 -4.88 13.99 -8.19
CA LEU A 16 -3.76 13.07 -8.45
C LEU A 16 -4.11 11.61 -8.13
N ASN A 17 -4.92 11.35 -7.09
CA ASN A 17 -5.42 10.00 -6.79
C ASN A 17 -6.19 9.37 -7.96
N ASN A 18 -6.87 10.19 -8.76
CA ASN A 18 -7.68 9.72 -9.88
C ASN A 18 -6.93 9.74 -11.22
N CYS A 19 -5.98 10.66 -11.41
CA CYS A 19 -5.34 10.87 -12.71
C CYS A 19 -3.82 10.71 -12.76
N GLY A 20 -3.12 10.73 -11.61
CA GLY A 20 -1.67 10.91 -11.54
C GLY A 20 -0.84 9.85 -12.26
N PHE A 21 -1.37 8.64 -12.39
CA PHE A 21 -0.74 7.52 -13.10
C PHE A 21 -1.74 6.72 -13.95
N SER A 22 -2.77 7.42 -14.44
CA SER A 22 -3.77 6.84 -15.34
C SER A 22 -3.20 6.67 -16.74
N ASP A 23 -3.83 5.80 -17.53
CA ASP A 23 -3.38 5.54 -18.88
C ASP A 23 -3.55 6.78 -19.78
N ILE A 24 -2.62 6.90 -20.72
CA ILE A 24 -2.51 8.04 -21.62
C ILE A 24 -3.36 7.76 -22.86
N HIS A 25 -4.30 8.65 -23.14
CA HIS A 25 -5.20 8.54 -24.29
C HIS A 25 -4.63 9.35 -25.46
N GLY A 26 -4.17 8.66 -26.50
CA GLY A 26 -3.61 9.29 -27.70
C GLY A 26 -4.68 9.82 -28.67
N LYS A 27 -4.26 10.69 -29.60
CA LYS A 27 -5.15 11.29 -30.64
C LYS A 27 -5.86 10.25 -31.51
N SER A 28 -5.32 9.04 -31.63
CA SER A 28 -5.81 7.93 -32.45
C SER A 28 -6.74 6.95 -31.71
N LYS A 29 -7.34 7.32 -30.56
CA LYS A 29 -8.10 6.41 -29.66
C LYS A 29 -7.27 5.22 -29.12
N THR A 30 -5.95 5.27 -29.25
CA THR A 30 -5.04 4.28 -28.67
C THR A 30 -4.72 4.68 -27.23
N THR A 31 -4.90 3.75 -26.30
CA THR A 31 -4.55 3.93 -24.89
C THR A 31 -3.18 3.32 -24.62
N TYR A 32 -2.29 4.10 -24.03
CA TYR A 32 -0.94 3.67 -23.64
C TYR A 32 -0.83 3.65 -22.13
N GLU A 33 -0.25 2.59 -21.59
CA GLU A 33 0.05 2.54 -20.17
C GLU A 33 1.02 3.67 -19.78
N HIS A 34 0.81 4.24 -18.59
CA HIS A 34 1.68 5.26 -18.07
C HIS A 34 3.14 4.75 -17.95
N PRO A 35 4.17 5.44 -18.48
CA PRO A 35 5.54 4.92 -18.53
C PRO A 35 6.12 4.50 -17.18
N PHE A 36 5.82 5.25 -16.11
CA PHE A 36 6.20 4.87 -14.75
C PHE A 36 5.62 3.51 -14.34
N ILE A 37 4.35 3.25 -14.68
CA ILE A 37 3.69 1.99 -14.34
C ILE A 37 4.30 0.86 -15.15
N THR A 38 4.53 1.04 -16.44
CA THR A 38 5.20 0.06 -17.29
C THR A 38 6.58 -0.31 -16.75
N PHE A 39 7.41 0.69 -16.40
CA PHE A 39 8.74 0.47 -15.84
C PHE A 39 8.73 -0.37 -14.56
N TYR A 40 7.88 -0.02 -13.58
CA TYR A 40 7.81 -0.77 -12.33
C TYR A 40 7.12 -2.13 -12.48
N LYS A 41 6.19 -2.27 -13.41
CA LYS A 41 5.57 -3.55 -13.77
C LYS A 41 6.63 -4.52 -14.27
N GLU A 42 7.45 -4.11 -15.24
CA GLU A 42 8.56 -4.91 -15.75
C GLU A 42 9.54 -5.32 -14.64
N LYS A 43 9.89 -4.37 -13.76
CA LYS A 43 10.77 -4.63 -12.62
C LYS A 43 10.17 -5.65 -11.65
N LEU A 44 8.89 -5.50 -11.29
CA LEU A 44 8.19 -6.42 -10.40
C LEU A 44 8.09 -7.81 -11.02
N CYS A 45 7.69 -7.92 -12.28
CA CYS A 45 7.62 -9.20 -12.99
C CYS A 45 8.99 -9.88 -13.09
N LYS A 46 10.07 -9.12 -13.30
CA LYS A 46 11.44 -9.65 -13.27
C LYS A 46 11.79 -10.23 -11.90
N THR A 47 11.55 -9.51 -10.82
CA THR A 47 11.80 -10.00 -9.45
C THR A 47 10.94 -11.22 -9.12
N MET A 48 9.67 -11.24 -9.54
CA MET A 48 8.82 -12.43 -9.35
C MET A 48 9.36 -13.65 -10.09
N ASN A 49 9.91 -13.48 -11.30
CA ASN A 49 10.51 -14.56 -12.08
C ASN A 49 11.76 -15.16 -11.44
N GLU A 50 12.45 -14.44 -10.56
CA GLU A 50 13.55 -14.97 -9.75
C GLU A 50 13.07 -15.98 -8.70
N LEU A 51 11.81 -15.86 -8.26
CA LEU A 51 11.20 -16.73 -7.25
C LEU A 51 10.33 -17.83 -7.88
N ARG A 52 9.66 -17.54 -9.00
CA ARG A 52 8.79 -18.47 -9.72
C ARG A 52 8.70 -18.09 -11.19
N THR A 53 9.00 -19.01 -12.10
CA THR A 53 8.79 -18.81 -13.54
C THR A 53 7.29 -18.76 -13.87
N ILE A 54 6.83 -17.65 -14.42
CA ILE A 54 5.46 -17.47 -14.91
C ILE A 54 5.39 -17.91 -16.37
N LYS A 55 4.48 -18.84 -16.70
CA LYS A 55 4.28 -19.34 -18.08
C LYS A 55 3.47 -18.34 -18.91
N ASP A 56 3.59 -18.40 -20.24
CA ASP A 56 3.03 -17.42 -21.17
C ASP A 56 1.52 -17.16 -21.00
N GLN A 57 0.73 -18.20 -20.73
CA GLN A 57 -0.72 -18.06 -20.53
C GLN A 57 -1.09 -17.26 -19.27
N GLU A 58 -0.27 -17.34 -18.21
CA GLU A 58 -0.49 -16.61 -16.95
C GLU A 58 0.16 -15.21 -16.98
N LYS A 59 1.17 -15.04 -17.83
CA LYS A 59 2.02 -13.85 -17.87
C LYS A 59 1.23 -12.55 -18.05
N ILE A 60 0.33 -12.50 -19.03
CA ILE A 60 -0.48 -11.31 -19.32
C ILE A 60 -1.35 -10.93 -18.10
N THR A 61 -1.97 -11.92 -17.46
CA THR A 61 -2.80 -11.71 -16.28
C THR A 61 -1.98 -11.19 -15.11
N VAL A 62 -0.81 -11.78 -14.86
CA VAL A 62 0.08 -11.34 -13.78
C VAL A 62 0.61 -9.93 -14.05
N GLU A 63 0.99 -9.61 -15.29
CA GLU A 63 1.45 -8.28 -15.66
C GLU A 63 0.35 -7.22 -15.46
N ASN A 64 -0.88 -7.49 -15.87
CA ASN A 64 -2.01 -6.58 -15.66
C ASN A 64 -2.33 -6.39 -14.17
N LEU A 65 -2.23 -7.46 -13.38
CA LEU A 65 -2.41 -7.39 -11.93
C LEU A 65 -1.29 -6.59 -11.27
N ALA A 66 -0.03 -6.79 -11.68
CA ALA A 66 1.12 -6.02 -11.22
C ALA A 66 0.91 -4.52 -11.48
N ALA A 67 0.48 -4.16 -12.68
CA ALA A 67 0.18 -2.78 -13.03
C ALA A 67 -0.91 -2.18 -12.14
N THR A 68 -1.93 -2.97 -11.80
CA THR A 68 -3.03 -2.56 -10.91
C THR A 68 -2.54 -2.36 -9.47
N ILE A 69 -1.78 -3.32 -8.94
CA ILE A 69 -1.21 -3.26 -7.58
C ILE A 69 -0.32 -2.03 -7.45
N ILE A 70 0.58 -1.79 -8.40
CA ILE A 70 1.48 -0.64 -8.38
C ILE A 70 0.68 0.67 -8.32
N ARG A 71 -0.37 0.82 -9.16
CA ARG A 71 -1.24 2.00 -9.13
C ARG A 71 -1.92 2.17 -7.76
N GLU A 72 -2.47 1.12 -7.18
CA GLU A 72 -3.16 1.22 -5.87
C GLU A 72 -2.19 1.52 -4.71
N VAL A 73 -0.99 0.92 -4.70
CA VAL A 73 0.06 1.24 -3.72
C VAL A 73 0.43 2.73 -3.80
N ILE A 74 0.68 3.26 -5.00
CA ILE A 74 0.98 4.68 -5.18
C ILE A 74 -0.19 5.55 -4.72
N LYS A 75 -1.42 5.21 -5.13
CA LYS A 75 -2.62 5.95 -4.71
C LYS A 75 -2.72 6.05 -3.20
N ILE A 76 -2.54 4.95 -2.49
CA ILE A 76 -2.61 4.93 -1.03
C ILE A 76 -1.50 5.83 -0.46
N PHE A 77 -0.23 5.47 -0.68
CA PHE A 77 0.89 6.05 0.07
C PHE A 77 1.29 7.46 -0.37
N TRP A 78 1.17 7.78 -1.66
CA TRP A 78 1.56 9.09 -2.20
C TRP A 78 0.42 10.09 -2.25
N PHE A 79 -0.84 9.64 -2.34
CA PHE A 79 -1.97 10.54 -2.54
C PHE A 79 -3.00 10.50 -1.41
N ARG A 80 -3.65 9.36 -1.14
CA ARG A 80 -4.76 9.26 -0.18
C ARG A 80 -4.34 9.68 1.22
N LEU A 81 -3.18 9.21 1.70
CA LEU A 81 -2.67 9.62 3.02
C LEU A 81 -2.44 11.15 3.12
N LYS A 82 -2.20 11.82 1.98
CA LYS A 82 -2.03 13.28 1.89
C LYS A 82 -3.34 14.04 1.68
N ILE A 83 -4.51 13.40 1.72
CA ILE A 83 -5.83 14.05 1.71
C ILE A 83 -6.32 14.31 3.15
N HIS A 84 -5.83 13.56 4.12
CA HIS A 84 -6.21 13.76 5.52
C HIS A 84 -5.78 15.13 6.04
N GLU A 85 -6.56 15.67 6.98
CA GLU A 85 -6.35 17.01 7.54
C GLU A 85 -5.07 17.08 8.37
N SER A 86 -4.86 16.06 9.20
CA SER A 86 -3.66 15.82 9.98
C SER A 86 -2.61 15.05 9.17
N VAL A 87 -1.37 15.06 9.66
CA VAL A 87 -0.29 14.23 9.14
C VAL A 87 -0.58 12.77 9.48
N VAL A 88 -0.97 11.99 8.48
CA VAL A 88 -1.11 10.54 8.62
C VAL A 88 0.25 9.88 8.46
N GLN A 89 0.55 8.97 9.38
CA GLN A 89 1.77 8.20 9.43
C GLN A 89 1.44 6.74 9.08
N TYR A 90 2.43 6.03 8.56
CA TYR A 90 2.37 4.59 8.43
C TYR A 90 3.67 3.96 8.93
N VAL A 91 3.56 2.80 9.56
CA VAL A 91 4.69 2.07 10.14
C VAL A 91 4.63 0.62 9.71
N TRP A 92 5.73 0.13 9.15
CA TRP A 92 5.93 -1.29 8.89
C TRP A 92 6.41 -1.96 10.17
N ILE A 93 5.71 -3.01 10.59
CA ILE A 93 6.08 -3.74 11.80
C ILE A 93 7.27 -4.65 11.48
N PRO A 94 8.38 -4.56 12.24
CA PRO A 94 9.56 -5.36 11.95
C PRO A 94 9.32 -6.84 12.24
N TYR A 95 10.09 -7.68 11.56
CA TYR A 95 10.22 -9.09 11.89
C TYR A 95 10.56 -9.26 13.37
N ASN A 96 9.98 -10.29 13.99
CA ASN A 96 10.17 -10.65 15.39
C ASN A 96 9.63 -9.63 16.41
N ALA A 97 8.84 -8.64 16.00
CA ALA A 97 8.07 -7.83 16.93
C ALA A 97 7.02 -8.70 17.64
N LYS A 98 6.81 -8.50 18.94
CA LYS A 98 5.71 -9.14 19.66
C LYS A 98 4.38 -8.63 19.09
N VAL A 99 3.45 -9.55 18.82
CA VAL A 99 2.12 -9.21 18.30
C VAL A 99 1.38 -8.36 19.32
N ASN A 100 0.78 -7.27 18.84
CA ASN A 100 -0.12 -6.43 19.60
C ASN A 100 -1.43 -6.31 18.81
N GLU A 101 -2.48 -6.98 19.29
CA GLU A 101 -3.79 -7.07 18.64
C GLU A 101 -4.51 -5.71 18.52
N THR A 102 -4.12 -4.71 19.32
CA THR A 102 -4.64 -3.34 19.17
C THR A 102 -4.14 -2.70 17.87
N PHE A 103 -2.94 -3.05 17.42
CA PHE A 103 -2.28 -2.46 16.24
C PHE A 103 -2.14 -3.39 15.06
N MET A 104 -2.33 -4.69 15.25
CA MET A 104 -2.03 -5.72 14.28
C MET A 104 -3.22 -6.65 14.13
N LYS A 105 -3.49 -7.03 12.89
CA LYS A 105 -4.40 -8.13 12.54
C LYS A 105 -3.59 -9.19 11.81
N GLY A 106 -3.66 -10.43 12.29
CA GLY A 106 -3.06 -11.56 11.62
C GLY A 106 -4.13 -12.49 11.06
N GLU A 107 -3.82 -13.11 9.93
CA GLU A 107 -4.73 -14.10 9.31
C GLU A 107 -4.76 -15.43 10.08
N ASN A 108 -3.69 -15.72 10.84
CA ASN A 108 -3.52 -16.97 11.61
C ASN A 108 -3.44 -16.70 13.12
N ILE A 109 -4.04 -15.62 13.61
CA ILE A 109 -4.18 -15.38 15.05
C ILE A 109 -5.51 -16.00 15.44
N ASP A 110 -5.49 -17.16 16.11
CA ASP A 110 -6.70 -17.75 16.68
C ASP A 110 -7.04 -17.00 17.98
N ASP A 111 -8.33 -16.73 18.20
CA ASP A 111 -8.84 -15.99 19.38
C ASP A 111 -8.51 -16.67 20.74
N ASN A 112 -7.96 -17.89 20.73
CA ASN A 112 -7.57 -18.67 21.90
C ASN A 112 -6.03 -18.81 22.07
N ASP A 113 -5.22 -18.21 21.19
CA ASP A 113 -3.77 -18.27 21.30
C ASP A 113 -3.26 -17.32 22.39
N ASN A 114 -3.25 -17.83 23.63
CA ASN A 114 -2.61 -17.18 24.78
C ASN A 114 -1.07 -17.28 24.73
N GLU A 115 -0.50 -17.60 23.56
CA GLU A 115 0.91 -17.82 23.32
C GLU A 115 1.61 -16.52 22.89
N ASN A 116 2.92 -16.42 23.14
CA ASN A 116 3.71 -15.28 22.68
C ASN A 116 3.88 -15.35 21.15
N LEU A 117 2.97 -14.74 20.41
CA LEU A 117 3.08 -14.62 18.96
C LEU A 117 4.03 -13.49 18.56
N TYR A 118 4.81 -13.74 17.52
CA TYR A 118 5.75 -12.80 16.93
C TYR A 118 5.45 -12.61 15.44
N VAL A 119 5.73 -11.41 14.95
CA VAL A 119 5.55 -11.08 13.54
C VAL A 119 6.59 -11.81 12.69
N ASP A 120 6.11 -12.58 11.71
CA ASP A 120 6.93 -13.19 10.67
C ASP A 120 7.05 -12.27 9.45
N LEU A 121 5.92 -11.71 8.98
CA LEU A 121 5.90 -10.78 7.85
C LEU A 121 4.82 -9.72 8.04
N CYS A 122 5.17 -8.45 7.95
CA CYS A 122 4.20 -7.36 7.81
C CYS A 122 3.96 -7.08 6.32
N TYR A 123 2.77 -7.44 5.82
CA TYR A 123 2.42 -7.29 4.40
C TYR A 123 1.52 -6.07 4.13
N PHE A 124 1.01 -5.43 5.17
CA PHE A 124 0.39 -4.11 5.08
C PHE A 124 0.69 -3.30 6.35
N PRO A 125 1.11 -2.03 6.25
CA PRO A 125 1.58 -1.28 7.41
C PRO A 125 0.43 -0.84 8.31
N LEU A 126 0.75 -0.54 9.57
CA LEU A 126 -0.11 0.21 10.46
C LEU A 126 -0.26 1.62 9.89
N ILE A 127 -1.49 2.15 9.84
CA ILE A 127 -1.78 3.51 9.38
C ILE A 127 -2.57 4.23 10.47
N GLY A 128 -2.12 5.44 10.82
CA GLY A 128 -2.76 6.21 11.88
C GLY A 128 -2.15 7.59 12.09
N ARG A 129 -2.46 8.17 13.23
CA ARG A 129 -1.93 9.46 13.68
C ARG A 129 -1.23 9.29 15.02
N ASP A 130 -0.17 10.07 15.22
CA ASP A 130 0.57 10.16 16.47
C ASP A 130 0.95 8.77 17.01
N LEU A 131 1.36 7.88 16.10
CA LEU A 131 1.61 6.45 16.34
C LEU A 131 2.76 6.17 17.33
N THR A 132 3.47 7.20 17.76
CA THR A 132 4.55 7.14 18.75
C THR A 132 4.15 7.71 20.11
N SER A 133 2.90 8.17 20.25
CA SER A 133 2.38 8.78 21.48
C SER A 133 1.29 7.91 22.13
N ASP A 134 1.01 8.18 23.40
CA ASP A 134 -0.06 7.50 24.14
C ASP A 134 -1.47 7.81 23.59
N ASN A 135 -1.64 8.93 22.89
CA ASN A 135 -2.90 9.36 22.26
C ASN A 135 -2.97 8.96 20.78
N HIS A 136 -2.33 7.86 20.39
CA HIS A 136 -2.32 7.37 19.03
C HIS A 136 -3.75 7.08 18.53
N GLU A 137 -3.99 7.31 17.25
CA GLU A 137 -5.24 6.97 16.59
C GLU A 137 -4.96 5.98 15.45
N VAL A 138 -5.47 4.76 15.57
CA VAL A 138 -5.33 3.72 14.55
C VAL A 138 -6.46 3.84 13.54
N TYR A 139 -6.13 4.07 12.28
CA TYR A 139 -7.09 4.05 11.17
C TYR A 139 -7.15 2.68 10.51
N VAL A 140 -5.99 2.07 10.29
CA VAL A 140 -5.87 0.73 9.71
C VAL A 140 -4.80 -0.02 10.49
N PRO A 141 -5.13 -1.14 11.16
CA PRO A 141 -4.14 -1.97 11.81
C PRO A 141 -3.20 -2.58 10.77
N ALA A 142 -1.95 -2.83 11.16
CA ALA A 142 -1.00 -3.56 10.34
C ALA A 142 -1.56 -4.96 10.05
N LYS A 143 -1.33 -5.46 8.83
CA LYS A 143 -1.62 -6.84 8.50
C LYS A 143 -0.35 -7.67 8.53
N VAL A 144 -0.36 -8.75 9.29
CA VAL A 144 0.83 -9.54 9.59
C VAL A 144 0.58 -11.03 9.45
N PHE A 145 1.61 -11.78 9.02
CA PHE A 145 1.72 -13.20 9.33
C PHE A 145 2.44 -13.36 10.68
N VAL A 146 2.00 -14.34 11.46
CA VAL A 146 2.50 -14.59 12.81
C VAL A 146 3.15 -15.96 12.89
N ARG A 147 4.11 -16.07 13.81
CA ARG A 147 4.78 -17.31 14.19
C ARG A 147 4.86 -17.40 15.71
N LYS A 148 5.00 -18.62 16.21
CA LYS A 148 5.30 -18.91 17.61
C LYS A 148 6.80 -18.71 17.89
#